data_AF-A0A6P1DFN8-F1
#
_entry.id   AF-A0A6P1DFN8-F1
#
_cell.length_a   1.000
_cell.length_b   1.000
_cell.length_c   1.000
_cell.angle_alpha   90.00
_cell.angle_beta   90.00
_cell.angle_gamma   90.00
#
_symmetry.space_group_name_H-M   'P 1'
#
loop_
_entity.id
_entity.type
_entity.pdbx_description
1 polymer ?
#
loop_
_entity_poly.entity_id
_entity_poly.type
_entity_poly.pdbx_seq_one_letter_code
_entity_poly.pdbx_strand_id
1 'polypeptide(L)' 'MTDPTAASNAEMMAGLLADTSPYLSCDDCFDRLDEYVERRLDDPRYEDLAMQTHLAGCGACADEAQALQELLDQQPEQ' A
#
# COMPACT_ATOMS: atom_id res chain seq x y z
N MET A 1 -3.68 -31.11 -5.30
CA MET A 1 -2.55 -30.17 -5.31
C MET A 1 -3.09 -28.85 -5.79
N THR A 2 -3.25 -27.88 -4.90
CA THR A 2 -3.60 -26.52 -5.29
C THR A 2 -2.31 -25.88 -5.79
N ASP A 3 -2.29 -25.47 -7.04
CA ASP A 3 -1.15 -24.80 -7.66
C ASP A 3 -0.96 -23.42 -6.99
N PRO A 4 0.21 -23.13 -6.39
CA PRO A 4 0.44 -21.86 -5.69
C PRO A 4 0.38 -20.65 -6.63
N THR A 5 0.65 -20.83 -7.92
CA THR A 5 0.56 -19.78 -8.95
C THR A 5 -0.88 -19.34 -9.21
N ALA A 6 -1.85 -20.26 -9.08
CA ALA A 6 -3.26 -19.93 -9.28
C ALA A 6 -3.80 -18.97 -8.19
N ALA A 7 -3.29 -19.05 -6.96
CA ALA A 7 -3.62 -18.11 -5.89
C ALA A 7 -3.07 -16.71 -6.21
N SER A 8 -1.79 -16.62 -6.59
CA SER A 8 -1.15 -15.35 -6.98
C SER A 8 -1.81 -14.69 -8.19
N ASN A 9 -2.27 -15.48 -9.18
CA ASN A 9 -3.00 -14.96 -10.32
C ASN A 9 -4.38 -14.41 -9.92
N ALA A 10 -5.07 -15.04 -8.98
CA ALA A 10 -6.37 -14.56 -8.49
C ALA A 10 -6.22 -13.24 -7.73
N GLU A 11 -5.16 -13.09 -6.92
CA GLU A 11 -4.84 -11.86 -6.20
C GLU A 11 -4.47 -10.72 -7.17
N MET A 12 -3.64 -10.99 -8.18
CA MET A 12 -3.32 -9.99 -9.22
C MET A 12 -4.57 -9.55 -10.01
N MET A 13 -5.44 -10.49 -10.38
CA MET A 13 -6.69 -10.17 -11.10
C MET A 13 -7.68 -9.41 -10.23
N ALA A 14 -7.71 -9.68 -8.92
CA ALA A 14 -8.53 -8.95 -7.96
C ALA A 14 -8.08 -7.48 -7.85
N GLY A 15 -6.78 -7.20 -7.85
CA GLY A 15 -6.25 -5.83 -7.87
C GLY A 15 -6.65 -5.04 -9.13
N LEU A 16 -6.64 -5.70 -10.30
CA LEU A 16 -7.06 -5.10 -11.58
C LEU A 16 -8.57 -4.78 -11.65
N LEU A 17 -9.38 -5.50 -10.88
CA LEU A 17 -10.84 -5.34 -10.81
C LEU A 17 -11.28 -4.58 -9.54
N ALA A 18 -10.33 -4.12 -8.73
CA ALA A 18 -10.64 -3.45 -7.48
C ALA A 18 -11.39 -2.14 -7.75
N ASP A 19 -12.42 -1.88 -6.95
CA ASP A 19 -13.05 -0.57 -6.93
C ASP A 19 -12.04 0.42 -6.34
N THR A 20 -11.59 1.35 -7.18
CA THR A 20 -10.57 2.33 -6.78
C THR A 20 -11.19 3.59 -6.19
N SER A 21 -12.45 3.55 -5.73
CA SER A 21 -13.06 4.70 -5.06
C SER A 21 -12.79 4.67 -3.55
N PRO A 22 -12.41 5.80 -2.94
CA PRO A 22 -12.12 7.09 -3.56
C PRO A 22 -10.81 7.06 -4.37
N TYR A 23 -10.86 7.63 -5.58
CA TYR A 23 -9.75 7.62 -6.52
C TYR A 23 -8.57 8.44 -6.01
N LEU A 24 -7.38 7.85 -6.10
CA LEU A 24 -6.08 8.48 -5.90
C LEU A 24 -5.19 8.05 -7.07
N SER A 25 -4.52 9.01 -7.70
CA SER A 25 -3.58 8.72 -8.78
C SER A 25 -2.26 8.16 -8.23
N CYS A 26 -1.46 7.49 -9.06
CA CYS A 26 -0.14 7.02 -8.64
C CYS A 26 0.80 8.19 -8.28
N ASP A 27 0.73 9.31 -9.00
CA ASP A 27 1.53 10.50 -8.70
C ASP A 27 1.13 11.11 -7.35
N ASP A 28 -0.17 11.29 -7.10
CA ASP A 28 -0.65 11.82 -5.81
C ASP A 28 -0.36 10.86 -4.64
N CYS A 29 -0.37 9.55 -4.91
CA CYS A 29 0.05 8.54 -3.95
C CYS A 29 1.52 8.74 -3.59
N PHE A 30 2.40 8.84 -4.59
CA PHE A 30 3.84 9.01 -4.39
C PHE A 30 4.17 10.29 -3.62
N ASP A 31 3.53 11.42 -3.95
CA ASP A 31 3.73 12.70 -3.26
C ASP A 31 3.33 12.67 -1.76
N ARG A 32 2.47 11.72 -1.38
CA ARG A 32 1.88 11.64 -0.03
C ARG A 32 2.30 10.37 0.71
N LEU A 33 3.10 9.50 0.10
CA LEU A 33 3.40 8.17 0.60
C LEU A 33 4.19 8.23 1.90
N ASP A 34 5.20 9.09 1.97
CA ASP A 34 6.02 9.28 3.17
C ASP A 34 5.18 9.74 4.36
N GLU A 35 4.40 10.81 4.18
CA GLU A 35 3.50 11.35 5.20
C GLU A 35 2.47 10.31 5.66
N TYR A 36 1.96 9.49 4.73
CA TYR A 36 1.02 8.42 5.06
C TYR A 36 1.65 7.35 5.95
N VAL A 37 2.85 6.86 5.62
CA VAL A 37 3.55 5.83 6.40
C VAL A 37 3.95 6.38 7.76
N GLU A 38 4.52 7.58 7.82
CA GLU A 38 4.88 8.25 9.08
C GLU A 38 3.68 8.41 10.01
N ARG A 39 2.54 8.90 9.50
CA ARG A 39 1.32 9.04 10.30
C ARG A 39 0.77 7.72 10.79
N ARG A 40 0.92 6.65 9.99
CA ARG A 40 0.43 5.31 10.36
C ARG A 40 1.32 4.62 11.40
N LEU A 41 2.60 4.99 11.44
CA LEU A 41 3.53 4.60 12.51
C LEU A 41 3.26 5.36 13.82
N ASP A 42 2.97 6.67 13.74
CA ASP A 42 2.63 7.49 14.92
C ASP A 42 1.25 7.14 15.50
N ASP A 43 0.23 7.03 14.64
CA ASP A 43 -1.13 6.63 15.00
C ASP A 43 -1.57 5.40 14.18
N PRO A 44 -1.58 4.20 14.79
CA PRO A 44 -2.09 2.98 14.15
C PRO A 44 -3.58 3.05 13.75
N ARG A 45 -4.33 4.05 14.24
CA ARG A 45 -5.73 4.31 13.86
C ARG A 45 -5.88 5.35 12.75
N TYR A 46 -4.78 5.89 12.24
CA TYR A 46 -4.82 6.79 11.09
C TYR A 46 -5.36 6.06 9.87
N GLU A 47 -6.50 6.53 9.36
CA GLU A 47 -7.15 5.98 8.17
C GLU A 47 -7.14 7.01 7.04
N ASP A 48 -6.56 6.62 5.90
CA ASP A 48 -6.73 7.30 4.63
C ASP A 48 -7.34 6.31 3.64
N LEU A 49 -8.65 6.43 3.41
CA LEU A 49 -9.37 5.46 2.58
C LEU A 49 -8.88 5.48 1.13
N ALA A 50 -8.50 6.64 0.59
CA ALA A 50 -8.02 6.77 -0.78
C ALA A 50 -6.65 6.09 -0.95
N MET A 51 -5.74 6.33 0.00
CA MET A 51 -4.43 5.68 0.00
C MET A 51 -4.55 4.16 0.18
N GLN A 52 -5.37 3.70 1.13
CA GLN A 52 -5.58 2.26 1.36
C GLN A 52 -6.17 1.57 0.14
N THR A 53 -7.18 2.18 -0.50
CA THR A 53 -7.77 1.67 -1.75
C THR A 53 -6.73 1.63 -2.88
N HIS A 54 -5.89 2.65 -3.01
CA HIS A 54 -4.84 2.67 -4.03
C HIS A 54 -3.78 1.59 -3.81
N LEU A 55 -3.27 1.43 -2.57
CA LEU A 55 -2.28 0.42 -2.23
C LEU A 55 -2.83 -1.01 -2.39
N ALA A 56 -4.13 -1.22 -2.21
CA ALA A 56 -4.78 -2.49 -2.50
C ALA A 56 -4.86 -2.81 -4.01
N GLY A 57 -4.88 -1.78 -4.87
CA GLY A 57 -4.96 -1.92 -6.33
C GLY A 57 -3.62 -1.84 -7.06
N CYS A 58 -2.63 -1.14 -6.51
CA CYS A 58 -1.34 -0.88 -7.14
C CYS A 58 -0.20 -1.57 -6.37
N GLY A 59 0.25 -2.72 -6.88
CA GLY A 59 1.29 -3.53 -6.23
C GLY A 59 2.63 -2.79 -6.05
N ALA A 60 3.03 -1.96 -7.02
CA ALA A 60 4.25 -1.15 -6.89
C ALA A 60 4.14 -0.20 -5.70
N CYS A 61 3.09 0.63 -5.63
CA CYS A 61 2.95 1.54 -4.48
C CYS A 61 2.86 0.78 -3.14
N ALA A 62 2.31 -0.44 -3.12
CA ALA A 62 2.27 -1.28 -1.92
C ALA A 62 3.67 -1.79 -1.48
N ASP A 63 4.49 -2.25 -2.42
CA ASP A 63 5.88 -2.63 -2.16
C ASP A 63 6.68 -1.43 -1.62
N GLU A 64 6.54 -0.27 -2.24
CA GLU A 64 7.18 0.97 -1.81
C GLU A 64 6.75 1.38 -0.38
N ALA A 65 5.44 1.28 -0.07
CA ALA A 65 4.91 1.58 1.27
C ALA A 65 5.50 0.65 2.34
N GLN A 66 5.59 -0.66 2.04
CA GLN A 66 6.16 -1.65 2.94
C GLN A 66 7.65 -1.39 3.17
N ALA A 67 8.41 -1.17 2.10
CA ALA A 67 9.84 -0.90 2.18
C ALA A 67 10.13 0.36 3.03
N LEU A 68 9.31 1.41 2.89
CA LEU A 68 9.43 2.62 3.69
C LEU A 68 9.12 2.35 5.18
N GLN A 69 8.06 1.58 5.46
CA GLN A 69 7.73 1.18 6.83
C GLN A 69 8.87 0.37 7.48
N GLU A 70 9.42 -0.61 6.77
CA GLU A 70 10.56 -1.41 7.23
C GLU A 70 11.81 -0.56 7.47
N LEU A 71 12.05 0.45 6.61
CA LEU A 71 13.15 1.39 6.79
C LEU A 71 12.98 2.19 8.08
N LEU A 72 11.80 2.76 8.31
CA LEU A 72 11.51 3.59 9.49
C LEU A 72 11.52 2.78 10.80
N ASP A 73 11.06 1.52 10.79
CA ASP A 73 11.15 0.61 11.93
C ASP A 73 12.62 0.28 12.29
N GLN A 74 13.48 0.21 11.27
CA GLN A 74 14.93 0.02 11.40
C GLN A 74 15.72 1.31 11.67
N GLN A 75 15.06 2.47 11.78
CA GLN A 75 15.68 3.73 12.16
C GLN A 75 15.37 4.03 13.65
N PRO A 76 15.99 3.32 14.62
CA PRO A 76 16.00 3.81 15.98
C PRO A 76 16.80 5.10 15.98
N GLU A 77 16.13 6.21 16.27
CA GLU A 77 16.68 7.39 16.96
C GLU A 77 18.03 7.91 16.44
N GLN A 78 17.97 8.87 15.51
CA GLN A 78 19.02 9.90 15.35
C GLN A 78 18.66 11.13 16.17
#